data_AF-A0A964ZAM3-F1
#
_entry.id   AF-A0A964ZAM3-F1
#
_cell.length_a   1.000
_cell.length_b   1.000
_cell.length_c   1.000
_cell.angle_alpha   90.00
_cell.angle_beta   90.00
_cell.angle_gamma   90.00
#
_symmetry.space_group_name_H-M   'P 1'
#
loop_
_entity.id
_entity.type
_entity.pdbx_description
1 polymer ?
#
loop_
_entity_poly.entity_id
_entity_poly.type
_entity_poly.pdbx_seq_one_letter_code
_entity_poly.pdbx_strand_id
1 'polypeptide(L)'
;GQPRRMYVWTEARAGEGFFNLAFWNLVASIGSLILTVGVLFFLINIVVTARNKERAPLDPWNARSLEWMTSNPPKEHNFDSIPHVHHLDEFFHRKYEEDPVTHTMREVATAEQVLAELERNADQHIHMPSPSYWPIVLATGLPIIALGLIYSIPVAIVGGLIVLYAMYGWALEPSVAPESDFDTVSGNGASGNGHAVGASHG
;
A
#
# COMPACT_ATOMS: atom_id res chain seq x y z
N GLY A 1 -20.62 29.41 -24.69
CA GLY A 1 -20.03 28.47 -23.70
C GLY A 1 -18.60 28.86 -23.40
N GLN A 2 -18.08 28.56 -22.21
CA GLN A 2 -16.72 28.91 -21.78
C GLN A 2 -15.67 27.96 -22.38
N PRO A 3 -14.69 28.44 -23.17
CA PRO A 3 -13.55 27.62 -23.63
C PRO A 3 -12.62 27.23 -22.47
N ARG A 4 -12.02 26.04 -22.53
CA ARG A 4 -11.00 25.58 -21.56
C ARG A 4 -9.67 26.29 -21.79
N ARG A 5 -8.81 26.36 -20.75
CA ARG A 5 -7.44 26.93 -20.80
C ARG A 5 -7.36 28.46 -20.99
N MET A 6 -8.31 29.21 -20.42
CA MET A 6 -8.31 30.68 -20.38
C MET A 6 -7.89 31.16 -18.99
N TYR A 7 -6.88 32.04 -18.90
CA TYR A 7 -6.33 32.53 -17.63
C TYR A 7 -7.00 33.82 -17.12
N VAL A 8 -7.49 34.67 -18.04
CA VAL A 8 -8.22 35.91 -17.74
C VAL A 8 -9.47 35.96 -18.61
N TRP A 9 -10.53 36.60 -18.09
CA TRP A 9 -11.78 36.79 -18.79
C TRP A 9 -12.16 38.28 -18.85
N THR A 10 -12.86 38.67 -19.91
CA THR A 10 -13.37 40.03 -20.13
C THR A 10 -14.84 40.11 -19.74
N GLU A 11 -15.27 41.14 -19.00
CA GLU A 11 -16.66 41.34 -18.58
C GLU A 11 -17.66 41.29 -19.75
N ALA A 12 -17.28 41.80 -20.92
CA ALA A 12 -18.08 41.77 -22.15
C ALA A 12 -18.48 40.35 -22.63
N ARG A 13 -17.85 39.30 -22.11
CA ARG A 13 -18.16 37.90 -22.45
C ARG A 13 -18.72 37.10 -21.27
N ALA A 14 -18.91 37.72 -20.10
CA ALA A 14 -19.36 37.03 -18.89
C ALA A 14 -20.83 36.58 -18.97
N GLY A 15 -21.63 37.21 -19.85
CA GLY A 15 -23.09 37.01 -19.87
C GLY A 15 -23.79 37.72 -18.72
N GLU A 16 -25.11 37.62 -18.67
CA GLU A 16 -25.94 38.32 -17.69
C GLU A 16 -26.81 37.35 -16.87
N GLY A 17 -27.24 37.78 -15.68
CA GLY A 17 -28.13 37.02 -14.80
C GLY A 17 -27.57 35.67 -14.37
N PHE A 18 -28.41 34.64 -14.36
CA PHE A 18 -28.06 33.28 -13.92
C PHE A 18 -26.95 32.61 -14.76
N PHE A 19 -26.77 33.02 -16.02
CA PHE A 19 -25.75 32.48 -16.90
C PHE A 19 -24.43 33.28 -16.85
N ASN A 20 -24.27 34.15 -15.85
CA ASN A 20 -23.05 34.89 -15.65
C ASN A 20 -21.89 33.93 -15.26
N LEU A 21 -20.93 33.78 -16.18
CA LEU A 21 -19.79 32.90 -16.00
C LEU A 21 -18.85 33.37 -14.89
N ALA A 22 -18.74 34.68 -14.63
CA ALA A 22 -17.90 35.19 -13.54
C ALA A 22 -18.42 34.73 -12.17
N PHE A 23 -19.75 34.74 -11.98
CA PHE A 23 -20.39 34.18 -10.79
C PHE A 23 -20.07 32.69 -10.62
N TRP A 24 -20.24 31.87 -11.66
CA TRP A 24 -19.95 30.43 -11.56
C TRP A 24 -18.46 30.11 -11.39
N ASN A 25 -17.55 30.91 -11.95
CA ASN A 25 -16.11 30.78 -11.69
C ASN A 25 -15.77 31.16 -10.24
N LEU A 26 -16.45 32.15 -9.64
CA LEU A 26 -16.32 32.46 -8.22
C LEU A 26 -16.81 31.31 -7.35
N VAL A 27 -17.98 30.73 -7.66
CA VAL A 27 -18.51 29.54 -6.96
C VAL A 27 -17.53 28.37 -7.06
N ALA A 28 -16.98 28.11 -8.25
CA ALA A 28 -15.96 27.08 -8.44
C ALA A 28 -14.69 27.35 -7.61
N SER A 29 -14.27 28.62 -7.50
CA SER A 29 -13.12 29.02 -6.69
C SER A 29 -13.37 28.79 -5.20
N ILE A 30 -14.56 29.15 -4.70
CA ILE A 30 -14.98 28.85 -3.32
C ILE A 30 -14.98 27.33 -3.10
N GLY A 31 -15.52 26.55 -4.05
CA GLY A 31 -15.47 25.09 -4.00
C GLY A 31 -14.04 24.54 -3.89
N SER A 32 -13.08 25.11 -4.64
CA SER A 32 -11.67 24.71 -4.54
C SER A 32 -11.03 25.02 -3.19
N LEU A 33 -11.42 26.14 -2.54
CA LEU A 33 -10.97 26.47 -1.18
C LEU A 33 -11.55 25.49 -0.16
N ILE A 34 -12.81 25.09 -0.30
CA ILE A 34 -13.44 24.07 0.55
C ILE A 34 -12.71 22.73 0.40
N LEU A 35 -12.38 22.31 -0.84
CA LEU A 35 -11.59 21.11 -1.08
C LEU A 35 -10.20 21.20 -0.42
N THR A 36 -9.55 22.37 -0.48
CA THR A 36 -8.25 22.59 0.16
C THR A 36 -8.34 22.39 1.68
N VAL A 37 -9.38 22.92 2.32
CA VAL A 37 -9.64 22.72 3.74
C VAL A 37 -9.92 21.23 4.05
N GLY A 38 -10.67 20.54 3.19
CA GLY A 38 -10.93 19.10 3.32
C GLY A 38 -9.65 18.26 3.27
N VAL A 39 -8.76 18.55 2.31
CA VAL A 39 -7.44 17.90 2.22
C VAL A 39 -6.60 18.19 3.46
N LEU A 40 -6.64 19.41 4.00
CA LEU A 40 -5.93 19.74 5.22
C LEU A 40 -6.43 18.90 6.41
N PHE A 41 -7.74 18.75 6.59
CA PHE A 41 -8.29 17.88 7.63
C PHE A 41 -7.88 16.41 7.44
N PHE A 42 -7.86 15.92 6.20
CA PHE A 42 -7.38 14.58 5.90
C PHE A 42 -5.91 14.38 6.28
N LEU A 43 -5.04 15.35 5.97
CA LEU A 43 -3.62 15.31 6.37
C LEU A 43 -3.44 15.37 7.88
N ILE A 44 -4.21 16.21 8.57
CA ILE A 44 -4.22 16.26 10.04
C ILE A 44 -4.62 14.89 10.61
N ASN A 45 -5.66 14.27 10.07
CA ASN A 45 -6.11 12.95 10.50
C ASN A 45 -4.99 11.89 10.35
N ILE A 46 -4.28 11.86 9.22
CA ILE A 46 -3.12 10.97 9.02
C ILE A 46 -2.06 11.19 10.11
N VAL A 47 -1.72 12.44 10.43
CA VAL A 47 -0.71 12.74 11.45
C VAL A 47 -1.17 12.32 12.84
N VAL A 48 -2.44 12.53 13.16
CA VAL A 48 -3.02 12.14 14.45
C VAL A 48 -3.06 10.61 14.59
N THR A 49 -3.54 9.90 13.57
CA THR A 49 -3.64 8.43 13.61
C THR A 49 -2.28 7.75 13.59
N ALA A 50 -1.32 8.25 12.80
CA ALA A 50 0.04 7.71 12.77
C ALA A 50 0.80 7.90 14.10
N ARG A 51 0.42 8.89 14.92
CA ARG A 51 0.97 9.10 16.26
C ARG A 51 0.24 8.30 17.34
N ASN A 52 -0.97 7.83 17.07
CA ASN A 52 -1.70 6.97 17.99
C ASN A 52 -1.02 5.59 18.05
N LYS A 53 -0.91 5.02 19.25
CA LYS A 53 -0.29 3.72 19.49
C LYS A 53 -1.30 2.59 19.66
N GLU A 54 -2.59 2.91 19.74
CA GLU A 54 -3.65 1.91 19.81
C GLU A 54 -3.70 1.13 18.50
N ARG A 55 -3.49 -0.19 18.58
CA ARG A 55 -3.63 -1.09 17.44
C ARG A 55 -5.11 -1.29 17.17
N ALA A 56 -5.50 -1.25 15.90
CA ALA A 56 -6.85 -1.63 15.51
C ALA A 56 -7.07 -3.12 15.82
N PRO A 57 -8.33 -3.54 16.09
CA PRO A 57 -8.65 -4.96 16.19
C PRO A 57 -8.34 -5.68 14.87
N LEU A 58 -8.31 -7.00 14.88
CA LEU A 58 -7.95 -7.81 13.71
C LEU A 58 -8.95 -7.60 12.57
N ASP A 59 -10.25 -7.63 12.89
CA ASP A 59 -11.33 -7.39 11.94
C ASP A 59 -12.26 -6.25 12.44
N PRO A 60 -11.90 -4.98 12.21
CA PRO A 60 -12.70 -3.83 12.65
C PRO A 60 -14.02 -3.68 11.88
N TRP A 61 -14.17 -4.32 10.72
CA TRP A 61 -15.29 -4.08 9.80
C TRP A 61 -16.21 -5.28 9.61
N ASN A 62 -15.96 -6.39 10.33
CA ASN A 62 -16.57 -7.68 10.05
C ASN A 62 -16.48 -8.06 8.57
N ALA A 63 -15.26 -7.99 8.03
CA ALA A 63 -14.99 -8.13 6.61
C ALA A 63 -15.14 -9.58 6.11
N ARG A 64 -15.07 -9.78 4.80
CA ARG A 64 -15.47 -11.03 4.13
C ARG A 64 -14.36 -11.73 3.34
N SER A 65 -13.26 -11.04 3.11
CA SER A 65 -12.19 -11.41 2.19
C SER A 65 -10.92 -11.79 2.94
N LEU A 66 -9.98 -12.43 2.24
CA LEU A 66 -8.79 -13.06 2.83
C LEU A 66 -7.80 -12.07 3.47
N GLU A 67 -7.78 -10.80 3.03
CA GLU A 67 -6.87 -9.81 3.61
C GLU A 67 -7.17 -9.51 5.09
N TRP A 68 -8.34 -9.92 5.58
CA TRP A 68 -8.74 -9.79 6.98
C TRP A 68 -8.54 -11.08 7.79
N MET A 69 -7.98 -12.12 7.17
CA MET A 69 -7.55 -13.35 7.85
C MET A 69 -6.12 -13.29 8.38
N THR A 70 -5.40 -12.19 8.11
CA THR A 70 -4.02 -11.99 8.59
C THR A 70 -4.00 -11.24 9.92
N SER A 71 -2.85 -11.24 10.60
CA SER A 71 -2.62 -10.40 11.79
C SER A 71 -2.67 -8.91 11.45
N ASN A 72 -2.77 -8.06 12.48
CA ASN A 72 -2.66 -6.61 12.35
C ASN A 72 -1.48 -6.05 13.18
N PRO A 73 -0.39 -5.57 12.54
CA PRO A 73 -0.13 -5.57 11.09
C PRO A 73 0.10 -6.98 10.53
N PRO A 74 -0.04 -7.18 9.20
CA PRO A 74 0.25 -8.46 8.56
C PRO A 74 1.71 -8.88 8.76
N LYS A 75 1.95 -10.19 8.90
CA LYS A 75 3.30 -10.79 8.90
C LYS A 75 3.93 -10.62 7.52
N GLU A 76 5.26 -10.66 7.43
CA GLU A 76 5.99 -10.47 6.16
C GLU A 76 5.59 -11.52 5.10
N HIS A 77 5.30 -12.75 5.55
CA HIS A 77 4.81 -13.83 4.70
C HIS A 77 3.28 -13.89 4.54
N ASN A 78 2.54 -12.90 5.06
CA ASN A 78 1.07 -12.81 5.08
C ASN A 78 0.35 -13.95 5.85
N PHE A 79 0.36 -15.17 5.32
CA PHE A 79 -0.38 -16.32 5.85
C PHE A 79 0.57 -17.42 6.33
N ASP A 80 0.40 -17.91 7.56
CA ASP A 80 1.24 -18.98 8.11
C ASP A 80 1.04 -20.32 7.39
N SER A 81 -0.11 -20.53 6.75
CA SER A 81 -0.42 -21.68 5.91
C SER A 81 -1.24 -21.22 4.70
N ILE A 82 -1.06 -21.84 3.53
CA ILE A 82 -1.84 -21.49 2.34
C ILE A 82 -3.35 -21.74 2.59
N PRO A 83 -4.21 -20.70 2.56
CA PRO A 83 -5.63 -20.91 2.77
C PRO A 83 -6.27 -21.56 1.54
N HIS A 84 -6.99 -22.67 1.76
CA HIS A 84 -7.85 -23.26 0.74
C HIS A 84 -9.13 -22.44 0.59
N VAL A 85 -9.42 -21.98 -0.62
CA VAL A 85 -10.57 -21.12 -0.93
C VAL A 85 -11.64 -21.94 -1.63
N HIS A 86 -12.85 -21.95 -1.06
CA HIS A 86 -14.02 -22.63 -1.61
C HIS A 86 -15.11 -21.64 -2.05
N HIS A 87 -15.10 -20.43 -1.48
CA HIS A 87 -16.09 -19.38 -1.75
C HIS A 87 -15.43 -18.05 -2.14
N LEU A 88 -16.18 -17.15 -2.78
CA LEU A 88 -15.70 -15.80 -3.11
C LEU A 88 -15.34 -15.01 -1.84
N ASP A 89 -16.12 -15.21 -0.79
CA ASP A 89 -16.03 -14.60 0.54
C ASP A 89 -15.61 -15.65 1.58
N GLU A 90 -14.45 -16.26 1.33
CA GLU A 90 -13.89 -17.33 2.17
C GLU A 90 -13.84 -16.97 3.65
N PHE A 91 -13.43 -15.74 4.00
CA PHE A 91 -13.35 -15.33 5.40
C PHE A 91 -14.73 -15.21 6.06
N PHE A 92 -15.75 -14.82 5.30
CA PHE A 92 -17.13 -14.81 5.81
C PHE A 92 -17.60 -16.22 6.13
N HIS A 93 -17.41 -17.18 5.22
CA HIS A 93 -17.81 -18.58 5.40
C HIS A 93 -17.01 -19.32 6.50
N ARG A 94 -15.85 -18.80 6.89
CA ARG A 94 -15.10 -19.30 8.05
C ARG A 94 -15.65 -18.77 9.38
N LYS A 95 -16.19 -17.56 9.39
CA LYS A 95 -16.80 -16.95 10.58
C LYS A 95 -18.26 -17.31 10.75
N TYR A 96 -18.99 -17.51 9.65
CA TYR A 96 -20.43 -17.71 9.62
C TYR A 96 -20.80 -19.01 8.92
N GLU A 97 -21.70 -19.76 9.56
CA GLU A 97 -22.31 -20.96 9.00
C GLU A 97 -23.81 -20.71 8.80
N GLU A 98 -24.37 -21.20 7.69
CA GLU A 98 -25.80 -21.14 7.42
C GLU A 98 -26.51 -22.33 8.07
N ASP A 99 -27.51 -22.07 8.91
CA ASP A 99 -28.36 -23.13 9.46
C ASP A 99 -29.22 -23.73 8.34
N PRO A 100 -29.16 -25.06 8.10
CA PRO A 100 -29.85 -25.70 6.97
C PRO A 100 -31.38 -25.70 7.11
N VAL A 101 -31.92 -25.46 8.30
CA VAL A 101 -33.37 -25.44 8.56
C VAL A 101 -33.90 -24.02 8.49
N THR A 102 -33.21 -23.07 9.12
CA THR A 102 -33.70 -21.69 9.24
C THR A 102 -33.12 -20.74 8.20
N HIS A 103 -32.11 -21.16 7.42
CA HIS A 103 -31.37 -20.32 6.47
C HIS A 103 -30.83 -19.03 7.09
N THR A 104 -30.50 -19.08 8.39
CA THR A 104 -29.95 -17.95 9.13
C THR A 104 -28.45 -18.13 9.29
N MET A 105 -27.69 -17.07 9.04
CA MET A 105 -26.24 -17.05 9.29
C MET A 105 -25.97 -16.96 10.79
N ARG A 106 -25.18 -17.89 11.31
CA ARG A 106 -24.73 -17.92 12.71
C ARG A 106 -23.22 -17.79 12.76
N GLU A 107 -22.72 -16.92 13.62
CA GLU A 107 -21.29 -16.80 13.89
C GLU A 107 -20.79 -18.06 14.62
N VAL A 108 -19.89 -18.79 13.97
CA VAL A 108 -19.29 -20.03 14.47
C VAL A 108 -17.85 -19.83 14.94
N ALA A 109 -17.15 -18.83 14.39
CA ALA A 109 -15.79 -18.49 14.77
C ALA A 109 -15.56 -16.98 14.72
N THR A 110 -14.75 -16.47 15.66
CA THR A 110 -14.27 -15.09 15.60
C THR A 110 -13.05 -14.98 14.68
N ALA A 111 -12.72 -13.75 14.25
CA ALA A 111 -11.56 -13.49 13.41
C ALA A 111 -10.24 -14.00 14.02
N GLU A 112 -10.09 -13.87 15.35
CA GLU A 112 -8.92 -14.34 16.10
C GLU A 112 -8.84 -15.86 16.15
N GLN A 113 -9.99 -16.54 16.20
CA GLN A 113 -10.03 -18.01 16.19
C GLN A 113 -9.63 -18.57 14.83
N VAL A 114 -10.06 -17.91 13.74
CA VAL A 114 -9.65 -18.26 12.37
C VAL A 114 -8.15 -18.05 12.19
N LEU A 115 -7.58 -16.93 12.67
CA LEU A 115 -6.13 -16.73 12.63
C LEU A 115 -5.38 -17.77 13.48
N ALA A 116 -5.85 -18.06 14.70
CA ALA A 116 -5.25 -19.08 15.55
C ALA A 116 -5.30 -20.49 14.96
N GLU A 117 -6.27 -20.78 14.07
CA GLU A 117 -6.28 -22.02 13.30
C GLU A 117 -5.22 -22.04 12.19
N LEU A 118 -5.02 -20.94 11.47
CA LEU A 118 -3.93 -20.82 10.49
C LEU A 118 -2.56 -20.96 11.15
N GLU A 119 -2.35 -20.31 12.30
CA GLU A 119 -1.10 -20.39 13.07
C GLU A 119 -0.82 -21.81 13.57
N ARG A 120 -1.86 -22.57 13.94
CA ARG A 120 -1.71 -23.97 14.36
C ARG A 120 -1.32 -24.90 13.21
N ASN A 121 -1.70 -24.56 11.99
CA ASN A 121 -1.41 -25.33 10.78
C ASN A 121 -0.25 -24.73 9.98
N ALA A 122 0.60 -23.93 10.62
CA ALA A 122 1.68 -23.21 9.96
C ALA A 122 2.64 -24.14 9.20
N ASP A 123 3.01 -23.74 7.98
CA ASP A 123 3.99 -24.43 7.16
C ASP A 123 5.39 -24.30 7.77
N GLN A 124 6.17 -25.38 7.73
CA GLN A 124 7.50 -25.43 8.37
C GLN A 124 8.56 -24.60 7.64
N HIS A 125 8.40 -24.41 6.33
CA HIS A 125 9.38 -23.75 5.48
C HIS A 125 8.66 -22.73 4.59
N ILE A 126 8.67 -21.48 5.02
CA ILE A 126 8.09 -20.36 4.28
C ILE A 126 9.23 -19.64 3.55
N HIS A 127 9.20 -19.67 2.22
CA HIS A 127 10.22 -19.02 1.40
C HIS A 127 9.85 -17.56 1.14
N MET A 128 10.71 -16.63 1.57
CA MET A 128 10.59 -15.21 1.29
C MET A 128 11.65 -14.78 0.25
N PRO A 129 11.30 -13.91 -0.72
CA PRO A 129 12.30 -13.33 -1.62
C PRO A 129 13.32 -12.49 -0.85
N SER A 130 14.60 -12.61 -1.22
CA SER A 130 15.65 -11.73 -0.66
C SER A 130 15.46 -10.28 -1.13
N PRO A 131 15.79 -9.28 -0.29
CA PRO A 131 15.80 -7.89 -0.71
C PRO A 131 16.87 -7.64 -1.78
N SER A 132 16.51 -6.91 -2.84
CA SER A 132 17.42 -6.56 -3.96
C SER A 132 17.55 -5.05 -4.11
N TYR A 133 18.79 -4.57 -4.24
CA TYR A 133 19.08 -3.14 -4.46
C TYR A 133 18.99 -2.73 -5.94
N TRP A 134 19.05 -3.69 -6.87
CA TRP A 134 19.15 -3.43 -8.30
C TRP A 134 17.95 -2.68 -8.91
N PRO A 135 16.69 -2.94 -8.50
CA PRO A 135 15.54 -2.17 -9.00
C PRO A 135 15.66 -0.67 -8.73
N ILE A 136 16.20 -0.28 -7.57
CA ILE A 136 16.37 1.14 -7.20
C ILE A 136 17.48 1.78 -8.05
N VAL A 137 18.59 1.07 -8.25
CA VAL A 137 19.70 1.54 -9.10
C VAL A 137 19.23 1.71 -10.55
N LEU A 138 18.50 0.73 -11.09
CA LEU A 138 17.91 0.79 -12.42
C LEU A 138 16.93 1.98 -12.52
N ALA A 139 16.01 2.10 -11.58
CA ALA A 139 15.03 3.18 -11.55
C ALA A 139 15.70 4.56 -11.49
N THR A 140 16.85 4.69 -10.82
CA THR A 140 17.63 5.94 -10.77
C THR A 140 18.25 6.31 -12.12
N GLY A 141 18.62 5.30 -12.93
CA GLY A 141 19.15 5.52 -14.28
C GLY A 141 18.13 6.14 -15.23
N LEU A 142 16.84 5.83 -15.09
CA LEU A 142 15.78 6.29 -16.00
C LEU A 142 15.57 7.83 -15.98
N PRO A 143 15.45 8.51 -14.82
CA PRO A 143 15.44 9.97 -14.76
C PRO A 143 16.70 10.61 -15.34
N ILE A 144 17.87 9.99 -15.15
CA ILE A 144 19.14 10.51 -15.70
C ILE A 144 19.12 10.45 -17.23
N ILE A 145 18.62 9.34 -17.81
CA ILE A 145 18.39 9.23 -19.26
C ILE A 145 17.44 10.33 -19.72
N ALA A 146 16.28 10.48 -19.08
CA ALA A 146 15.27 11.46 -19.46
C ALA A 146 15.83 12.90 -19.41
N LEU A 147 16.54 13.25 -18.33
CA LEU A 147 17.22 14.55 -18.21
C LEU A 147 18.28 14.73 -19.28
N GLY A 148 19.04 13.68 -19.60
CA GLY A 148 20.02 13.70 -20.68
C GLY A 148 19.39 13.95 -22.05
N LEU A 149 18.27 13.31 -22.36
CA LEU A 149 17.57 13.51 -23.63
C LEU A 149 17.03 14.95 -23.78
N ILE A 150 16.69 15.62 -22.67
CA ILE A 150 16.23 17.01 -22.68
C ILE A 150 17.39 17.99 -22.79
N TYR A 151 18.49 17.77 -22.05
CA TYR A 151 19.53 18.79 -21.85
C TYR A 151 20.88 18.47 -22.49
N SER A 152 21.32 17.20 -22.50
CA SER A 152 22.62 16.82 -23.09
C SER A 152 22.76 15.31 -23.32
N ILE A 153 23.11 14.94 -24.55
CA ILE A 153 23.32 13.53 -24.94
C ILE A 153 24.35 12.80 -24.04
N PRO A 154 25.48 13.40 -23.61
CA PRO A 154 26.40 12.73 -22.69
C PRO A 154 25.78 12.28 -21.36
N VAL A 155 24.88 13.09 -20.78
CA VAL A 155 24.16 12.71 -19.54
C VAL A 155 23.22 11.54 -19.82
N ALA A 156 22.61 11.47 -21.01
CA ALA A 156 21.77 10.34 -21.39
C ALA A 156 22.57 9.04 -21.49
N ILE A 157 23.79 9.11 -22.02
CA ILE A 157 24.72 7.97 -22.09
C ILE A 157 25.07 7.48 -20.69
N VAL A 158 25.37 8.38 -19.75
CA VAL A 158 25.65 8.00 -18.34
C VAL A 158 24.47 7.27 -17.72
N GLY A 159 23.24 7.79 -17.89
CA GLY A 159 22.03 7.11 -17.42
C GLY A 159 21.84 5.73 -18.07
N GLY A 160 22.11 5.61 -19.37
CA GLY A 160 22.08 4.34 -20.11
C GLY A 160 23.08 3.31 -19.57
N LEU A 161 24.30 3.73 -19.25
CA LEU A 161 25.31 2.87 -18.65
C LEU A 161 24.89 2.38 -17.24
N ILE A 162 24.27 3.24 -16.43
CA ILE A 162 23.74 2.86 -15.11
C ILE A 162 22.66 1.79 -15.26
N VAL A 163 21.73 1.95 -16.20
CA VAL A 163 20.69 0.95 -16.46
C VAL A 163 21.30 -0.39 -16.92
N LEU A 164 22.23 -0.37 -17.88
CA LEU A 164 22.89 -1.58 -18.36
C LEU A 164 23.65 -2.30 -17.24
N TYR A 165 24.35 -1.55 -16.39
CA TYR A 165 25.03 -2.10 -15.22
C TYR A 165 24.05 -2.71 -14.22
N ALA A 166 22.95 -2.01 -13.92
CA ALA A 166 21.93 -2.51 -13.00
C ALA A 166 21.25 -3.78 -13.52
N MET A 167 20.92 -3.83 -14.82
CA MET A 167 20.35 -5.03 -15.45
C MET A 167 21.31 -6.22 -15.41
N TYR A 168 22.59 -5.98 -15.71
CA TYR A 168 23.61 -7.02 -15.63
C TYR A 168 23.77 -7.54 -14.21
N GLY A 169 23.87 -6.65 -13.22
CA GLY A 169 23.97 -7.01 -11.81
C GLY A 169 22.74 -7.78 -11.31
N TRP A 170 21.55 -7.33 -11.69
CA TRP A 170 20.31 -8.00 -11.32
C TRP A 170 20.18 -9.39 -11.95
N ALA A 171 20.62 -9.55 -13.20
CA ALA A 171 20.59 -10.85 -13.89
C ALA A 171 21.52 -11.89 -13.25
N LEU A 172 22.54 -11.47 -12.50
CA LEU A 172 23.46 -12.35 -11.79
C LEU A 172 23.08 -12.57 -10.32
N GLU A 173 22.06 -11.85 -9.83
CA GLU A 173 21.59 -12.02 -8.46
C GLU A 173 20.90 -13.39 -8.29
N PRO A 174 21.23 -14.16 -7.26
CA PRO A 174 20.52 -15.41 -6.95
C PRO A 174 19.03 -15.13 -6.76
N SER A 175 18.17 -15.94 -7.37
CA SER A 175 16.71 -15.76 -7.27
C SER A 175 16.11 -16.27 -5.96
N VAL A 176 16.91 -16.92 -5.11
CA VAL A 176 16.46 -17.54 -3.86
C VAL A 176 17.39 -17.16 -2.71
N ALA A 177 16.80 -16.95 -1.53
CA ALA A 177 17.54 -16.69 -0.31
C ALA A 177 18.33 -17.94 0.13
N PRO A 178 19.51 -17.77 0.76
CA PRO A 178 20.21 -18.87 1.40
C PRO A 178 19.39 -19.43 2.58
N GLU A 179 19.61 -20.70 2.93
CA GLU A 179 18.79 -21.39 3.94
C GLU A 179 18.88 -20.79 5.35
N SER A 180 19.90 -19.98 5.61
CA SER A 180 20.07 -19.22 6.86
C SER A 180 19.02 -18.12 7.06
N ASP A 181 18.37 -17.68 5.98
CA ASP A 181 17.42 -16.57 5.98
C ASP A 181 15.97 -17.07 6.09
N PHE A 182 15.77 -18.37 6.39
CA PHE A 182 14.46 -18.95 6.62
C PHE A 182 13.99 -18.70 8.06
N ASP A 183 12.78 -18.17 8.21
CA ASP A 183 12.12 -18.08 9.50
C ASP A 183 11.62 -19.48 9.92
N THR A 184 12.25 -20.07 10.95
CA THR A 184 11.77 -21.32 11.53
C THR A 184 10.67 -21.06 12.55
N VAL A 185 9.59 -21.83 12.51
CA VAL A 185 8.46 -21.78 13.47
C VAL A 185 8.91 -22.02 14.93
N SER A 186 10.11 -22.56 15.15
CA SER A 186 10.66 -22.85 16.48
C SER A 186 11.41 -21.66 17.10
N GLY A 187 10.68 -20.87 17.90
CA GLY A 187 11.24 -20.37 19.18
C GLY A 187 11.37 -18.85 19.36
N ASN A 188 10.24 -18.13 19.48
CA ASN A 188 9.92 -17.25 20.61
C ASN A 188 8.88 -16.18 20.20
N GLY A 189 7.64 -16.35 20.66
CA GLY A 189 6.67 -15.26 20.81
C GLY A 189 7.05 -14.22 21.88
N ALA A 190 8.33 -13.84 21.96
CA ALA A 190 8.84 -12.91 22.98
C ALA A 190 10.18 -12.25 22.59
N SER A 191 10.18 -11.36 21.58
CA SER A 191 11.03 -10.16 21.56
C SER A 191 10.36 -9.17 20.60
N GLY A 192 10.01 -7.93 20.94
CA GLY A 192 10.60 -7.05 21.93
C GLY A 192 11.30 -5.91 21.17
N ASN A 193 10.57 -4.81 20.95
CA ASN A 193 11.02 -3.46 20.65
C ASN A 193 12.49 -3.24 20.20
N GLY A 194 12.64 -2.61 19.04
CA GLY A 194 13.57 -1.50 18.88
C GLY A 194 14.80 -1.76 18.00
N HIS A 195 14.78 -1.20 16.80
CA HIS A 195 16.00 -0.69 16.18
C HIS A 195 15.82 0.78 15.81
N ALA A 196 15.94 1.61 16.85
CA ALA A 196 16.50 2.95 16.71
C ALA A 196 18.04 2.82 16.77
N VAL A 197 18.69 3.42 15.77
CA VAL A 197 20.02 4.06 15.78
C VAL A 197 21.17 3.34 16.52
N GLY A 198 22.17 2.91 15.74
CA GLY A 198 23.52 2.61 16.23
C GLY A 198 24.57 3.26 15.32
N ALA A 199 24.95 4.49 15.66
CA ALA A 199 26.16 5.13 15.16
C ALA A 199 27.39 4.64 15.93
N SER A 200 28.56 4.69 15.27
CA SER A 200 29.94 4.60 15.79
C SER A 200 30.53 3.19 16.02
N HIS A 201 31.49 2.76 15.19
CA HIS A 201 32.94 2.98 15.37
C HIS A 201 33.71 2.33 14.21
N GLY A 202 34.75 3.04 13.74
CA GLY A 202 35.62 2.72 12.61
C GLY A 202 36.24 4.00 12.07
#